data_AF-A0A1F3TAC5-F1
#
_entry.id   AF-A0A1F3TAC5-F1
#
_cell.length_a   1.000
_cell.length_b   1.000
_cell.length_c   1.000
_cell.angle_alpha   90.00
_cell.angle_beta   90.00
_cell.angle_gamma   90.00
#
_symmetry.space_group_name_H-M   'P 1'
#
loop_
_entity.id
_entity.type
_entity.pdbx_description
1 polymer ?
#
loop_
_entity_poly.entity_id
_entity_poly.type
_entity_poly.pdbx_seq_one_letter_code
_entity_poly.pdbx_strand_id
1 'polypeptide(L)'
;MKEKIAHLSGVFAFFALITAVGCSTTQLSPEPAPAPSPPPYVHVPHPAGTDLADLRAIFHDPTAPSAESTKDCEKDFLKLKKLAQNEEELRDGARELVSLDPVKYHWCFYTRLSELQESLASMQYIDEKQKKVLETYAFLVPVARGFLQHYHDSRYLRWSVLNYKRISEWVFFRKLELSPEETAELVQIANPFGLWREETVPDSILEKYGIVRPETPEAFLMPPVPESPQK
;
A
#
# COMPACT_ATOMS: atom_id res chain seq x y z
N MET A 1 27.96 -59.57 34.58
CA MET A 1 28.92 -59.07 35.59
C MET A 1 28.46 -57.66 35.93
N LYS A 2 27.66 -57.42 36.98
CA LYS A 2 27.99 -57.43 38.41
C LYS A 2 29.32 -56.73 38.70
N GLU A 3 29.25 -55.45 38.99
CA GLU A 3 30.08 -54.81 40.01
C GLU A 3 29.31 -53.67 40.68
N LYS A 4 29.66 -53.43 41.95
CA LYS A 4 28.86 -52.90 43.04
C LYS A 4 29.77 -51.97 43.84
N ILE A 5 29.18 -50.95 44.51
CA ILE A 5 29.71 -50.23 45.69
C ILE A 5 30.76 -49.13 45.30
N ALA A 6 30.80 -47.90 45.83
CA ALA A 6 30.56 -47.44 47.19
C ALA A 6 30.12 -45.97 47.30
N HIS A 7 29.42 -45.69 48.40
CA HIS A 7 29.20 -44.38 49.00
C HIS A 7 30.52 -43.68 49.39
N LEU A 8 30.56 -42.35 49.26
CA LEU A 8 31.26 -41.51 50.22
C LEU A 8 30.50 -40.20 50.46
N SER A 9 30.12 -40.03 51.72
CA SER A 9 29.53 -38.82 52.29
C SER A 9 30.56 -37.70 52.38
N GLY A 10 30.16 -36.47 52.09
CA GLY A 10 30.97 -35.27 52.29
C GLY A 10 30.09 -34.04 52.48
N VAL A 11 29.82 -33.71 53.73
CA VAL A 11 29.17 -32.47 54.18
C VAL A 11 30.17 -31.33 53.99
N PHE A 12 29.80 -30.29 53.22
CA PHE A 12 30.32 -28.94 53.42
C PHE A 12 29.18 -27.94 53.23
N ALA A 13 28.69 -27.43 54.36
CA ALA A 13 27.91 -26.22 54.42
C ALA A 13 28.83 -25.04 54.08
N PHE A 14 28.48 -24.27 53.05
CA PHE A 14 29.01 -22.92 52.86
C PHE A 14 27.85 -21.94 52.79
N PHE A 15 27.74 -21.17 53.86
CA PHE A 15 26.92 -19.97 53.98
C PHE A 15 27.32 -18.96 52.89
N ALA A 16 26.36 -18.54 52.07
CA ALA A 16 26.45 -17.31 51.31
C ALA A 16 25.07 -16.64 51.31
N LEU A 17 24.78 -15.92 52.40
CA LEU A 17 23.71 -14.93 52.45
C LEU A 17 24.14 -13.73 51.59
N ILE A 18 23.83 -13.76 50.30
CA ILE A 18 23.89 -12.57 49.45
C ILE A 18 22.52 -11.92 49.56
N THR A 19 22.41 -10.93 50.46
CA THR A 19 21.30 -9.98 50.48
C THR A 19 21.37 -9.15 49.21
N ALA A 20 20.67 -9.60 48.18
CA ALA A 20 20.41 -8.82 46.99
C ALA A 20 19.53 -7.62 47.39
N VAL A 21 20.17 -6.47 47.60
CA VAL A 21 19.51 -5.16 47.59
C VAL A 21 19.04 -4.95 46.15
N GLY A 22 17.83 -5.40 45.86
CA GLY A 22 17.16 -5.16 44.59
C GLY A 22 16.77 -3.70 44.51
N CYS A 23 17.61 -2.87 43.88
CA CYS A 23 17.15 -1.61 43.32
C CYS A 23 16.10 -1.94 42.26
N SER A 24 14.83 -1.84 42.63
CA SER A 24 13.71 -1.81 41.69
C SER A 24 13.81 -0.53 40.88
N THR A 25 14.68 -0.52 39.86
CA THR A 25 14.58 0.43 38.76
C THR A 25 13.30 0.06 38.01
N THR A 26 12.18 0.64 38.43
CA THR A 26 11.00 0.71 37.57
C THR A 26 11.45 1.47 36.33
N GLN A 27 11.80 0.74 35.26
CA GLN A 27 11.89 1.33 33.94
C GLN A 27 10.51 1.89 33.65
N LEU A 28 10.40 3.22 33.70
CA LEU A 28 9.29 3.91 33.06
C LEU A 28 9.41 3.53 31.59
N SER A 29 8.57 2.59 31.14
CA SER A 29 8.40 2.36 29.70
C SER A 29 8.09 3.73 29.11
N PRO A 30 8.88 4.18 28.12
CA PRO A 30 8.57 5.39 27.37
C PRO A 30 7.10 5.34 26.98
N GLU A 31 6.40 6.47 27.12
CA GLU A 31 5.03 6.58 26.64
C GLU A 31 5.00 6.07 25.19
N PRO A 32 4.13 5.11 24.86
CA PRO A 32 4.08 4.56 23.51
C PRO A 32 3.92 5.72 22.53
N ALA A 33 4.73 5.72 21.47
CA ALA A 33 4.59 6.73 20.43
C ALA A 33 3.12 6.81 20.00
N PRO A 34 2.57 8.02 19.80
CA PRO A 34 1.19 8.17 19.37
C PRO A 34 0.97 7.35 18.11
N ALA A 35 -0.14 6.60 18.07
CA ALA A 35 -0.45 5.77 16.91
C ALA A 35 -0.47 6.67 15.65
N PRO A 36 0.15 6.24 14.54
CA PRO A 36 0.15 7.03 13.32
C PRO A 36 -1.29 7.30 12.88
N SER A 37 -1.58 8.55 12.51
CA SER A 37 -2.88 8.90 11.95
C SER A 37 -3.11 8.15 10.64
N PRO A 38 -4.35 7.74 10.33
CA PRO A 38 -4.65 7.08 9.07
C PRO A 38 -4.32 8.00 7.88
N PRO A 39 -3.99 7.42 6.71
CA PRO A 39 -3.70 8.20 5.54
C PRO A 39 -4.93 9.03 5.11
N PRO A 40 -4.76 10.21 4.52
CA PRO A 40 -5.88 11.06 4.10
C PRO A 40 -6.88 10.33 3.19
N TYR A 41 -6.42 9.39 2.36
CA TYR A 41 -7.29 8.66 1.43
C TYR A 41 -8.31 7.73 2.13
N VAL A 42 -8.11 7.38 3.39
CA VAL A 42 -9.07 6.56 4.16
C VAL A 42 -10.38 7.31 4.40
N HIS A 43 -10.32 8.64 4.42
CA HIS A 43 -11.51 9.49 4.59
C HIS A 43 -12.22 9.80 3.27
N VAL A 44 -11.65 9.40 2.14
CA VAL A 44 -12.24 9.61 0.81
C VAL A 44 -13.30 8.53 0.57
N PRO A 45 -14.46 8.86 -0.03
CA PRO A 45 -15.53 7.89 -0.26
C PRO A 45 -15.10 6.70 -1.13
N HIS A 46 -15.39 5.48 -0.69
CA HIS A 46 -15.25 4.27 -1.50
C HIS A 46 -16.62 3.73 -1.92
N PRO A 47 -16.72 3.06 -3.08
CA PRO A 47 -17.94 2.40 -3.48
C PRO A 47 -18.35 1.34 -2.44
N ALA A 48 -19.62 1.31 -2.05
CA ALA A 48 -20.14 0.38 -1.05
C ALA A 48 -20.08 -1.08 -1.52
N GLY A 49 -20.24 -1.31 -2.82
CA GLY A 49 -20.17 -2.62 -3.46
C GLY A 49 -19.24 -2.63 -4.67
N THR A 50 -19.64 -3.40 -5.70
CA THR A 50 -18.83 -3.66 -6.92
C THR A 50 -19.66 -3.46 -8.20
N ASP A 51 -20.79 -2.78 -8.07
CA ASP A 51 -21.66 -2.44 -9.18
C ASP A 51 -21.42 -1.00 -9.67
N LEU A 52 -21.83 -0.71 -10.90
CA LEU A 52 -21.58 0.61 -11.48
C LEU A 52 -22.38 1.72 -10.81
N ALA A 53 -23.46 1.41 -10.10
CA ALA A 53 -24.23 2.41 -9.38
C ALA A 53 -23.46 2.89 -8.14
N ASP A 54 -22.86 1.96 -7.39
CA ASP A 54 -21.97 2.25 -6.27
C ASP A 54 -20.76 3.08 -6.71
N LEU A 55 -20.18 2.75 -7.87
CA LEU A 55 -19.08 3.52 -8.45
C LEU A 55 -19.50 4.95 -8.80
N ARG A 56 -20.69 5.13 -9.39
CA ARG A 56 -21.19 6.47 -9.73
C ARG A 56 -21.54 7.27 -8.49
N ALA A 57 -22.02 6.60 -7.44
CA ALA A 57 -22.42 7.24 -6.20
C ALA A 57 -21.29 8.03 -5.52
N ILE A 58 -20.05 7.53 -5.56
CA ILE A 58 -18.91 8.23 -4.94
C ILE A 58 -18.55 9.54 -5.64
N PHE A 59 -18.90 9.72 -6.91
CA PHE A 59 -18.66 10.97 -7.65
C PHE A 59 -19.69 12.06 -7.34
N HIS A 60 -20.72 11.77 -6.54
CA HIS A 60 -21.63 12.78 -6.01
C HIS A 60 -21.14 13.42 -4.71
N ASP A 61 -20.02 12.93 -4.14
CA ASP A 61 -19.43 13.51 -2.96
C ASP A 61 -18.81 14.89 -3.26
N PRO A 62 -18.96 15.90 -2.39
CA PRO A 62 -18.39 17.23 -2.60
C PRO A 62 -16.85 17.26 -2.72
N THR A 63 -16.16 16.23 -2.23
CA THR A 63 -14.70 16.08 -2.31
C THR A 63 -14.24 15.41 -3.61
N ALA A 64 -15.17 14.90 -4.42
CA ALA A 64 -14.84 14.28 -5.69
C ALA A 64 -14.24 15.32 -6.67
N PRO A 65 -13.08 15.04 -7.27
CA PRO A 65 -12.45 15.93 -8.24
C PRO A 65 -13.26 15.96 -9.54
N SER A 66 -13.12 17.05 -10.29
CA SER A 66 -13.59 17.10 -11.68
C SER A 66 -12.88 16.06 -12.56
N ALA A 67 -13.54 15.62 -13.63
CA ALA A 67 -12.94 14.69 -14.60
C ALA A 67 -11.67 15.27 -15.26
N GLU A 68 -11.58 16.59 -15.38
CA GLU A 68 -10.40 17.28 -15.92
C GLU A 68 -9.21 17.17 -14.98
N SER A 69 -9.43 17.30 -13.66
CA SER A 69 -8.36 17.25 -12.66
C SER A 69 -7.75 15.86 -12.46
N THR A 70 -8.42 14.79 -12.88
CA THR A 70 -7.87 13.42 -12.79
C THR A 70 -6.98 13.05 -13.98
N LYS A 71 -6.81 13.92 -14.99
CA LYS A 71 -5.92 13.64 -16.14
C LYS A 71 -4.43 13.65 -15.77
N ASP A 72 -4.05 14.36 -14.72
CA ASP A 72 -2.65 14.53 -14.34
C ASP A 72 -1.99 13.24 -13.83
N CYS A 73 -2.73 12.36 -13.15
CA CYS A 73 -2.17 11.07 -12.70
C CYS A 73 -1.90 10.10 -13.84
N GLU A 74 -2.69 10.16 -14.93
CA GLU A 74 -2.46 9.35 -16.12
C GLU A 74 -1.14 9.79 -16.79
N LYS A 75 -0.86 11.10 -16.80
CA LYS A 75 0.40 11.62 -17.32
C LYS A 75 1.61 11.07 -16.56
N ASP A 76 1.58 11.09 -15.23
CA ASP A 76 2.68 10.58 -14.39
C ASP A 76 2.89 9.08 -14.59
N PHE A 77 1.80 8.31 -14.62
CA PHE A 77 1.87 6.87 -14.86
C PHE A 77 2.33 6.54 -16.29
N LEU A 78 1.86 7.27 -17.31
CA LEU A 78 2.32 7.08 -18.69
C LEU A 78 3.79 7.47 -18.86
N LYS A 79 4.28 8.47 -18.13
CA LYS A 79 5.70 8.80 -18.07
C LYS A 79 6.48 7.63 -17.46
N LEU A 80 6.04 7.10 -16.32
CA LEU A 80 6.64 5.91 -15.69
C LEU A 80 6.66 4.71 -16.65
N LYS A 81 5.52 4.37 -17.27
CA LYS A 81 5.39 3.25 -18.20
C LYS A 81 6.32 3.35 -19.42
N LYS A 82 6.62 4.57 -19.88
CA LYS A 82 7.56 4.80 -20.99
C LYS A 82 9.03 4.67 -20.57
N LEU A 83 9.33 4.89 -19.30
CA LEU A 83 10.70 4.94 -18.78
C LEU A 83 11.12 3.63 -18.12
N ALA A 84 10.18 2.90 -17.50
CA ALA A 84 10.42 1.62 -16.85
C ALA A 84 10.99 0.60 -17.85
N GLN A 85 12.07 -0.08 -17.44
CA GLN A 85 12.78 -1.04 -18.29
C GLN A 85 12.14 -2.43 -18.27
N ASN A 86 11.35 -2.73 -17.24
CA ASN A 86 10.70 -4.02 -17.04
C ASN A 86 9.41 -3.85 -16.20
N GLU A 87 8.64 -4.92 -16.08
CA GLU A 87 7.37 -4.92 -15.34
C GLU A 87 7.56 -4.70 -13.83
N GLU A 88 8.69 -5.11 -13.28
CA GLU A 88 9.02 -4.93 -11.86
C GLU A 88 9.23 -3.46 -11.52
N GLU A 89 10.01 -2.72 -12.32
CA GLU A 89 10.15 -1.27 -12.14
C GLU A 89 8.83 -0.52 -12.31
N LEU A 90 7.99 -0.95 -13.27
CA LEU A 90 6.67 -0.36 -13.43
C LEU A 90 5.79 -0.59 -12.20
N ARG A 91 5.82 -1.80 -11.63
CA ARG A 91 5.08 -2.16 -10.41
C ARG A 91 5.57 -1.35 -9.21
N ASP A 92 6.88 -1.28 -9.01
CA ASP A 92 7.48 -0.61 -7.86
C ASP A 92 7.31 0.92 -7.98
N GLY A 93 7.49 1.49 -9.16
CA GLY A 93 7.19 2.91 -9.41
C GLY A 93 5.70 3.24 -9.26
N ALA A 94 4.78 2.33 -9.64
CA ALA A 94 3.35 2.54 -9.42
C ALA A 94 2.98 2.52 -7.94
N ARG A 95 3.65 1.67 -7.14
CA ARG A 95 3.53 1.67 -5.67
C ARG A 95 4.01 3.00 -5.09
N GLU A 96 5.15 3.51 -5.52
CA GLU A 96 5.67 4.81 -5.07
C GLU A 96 4.72 5.97 -5.43
N LEU A 97 4.13 5.96 -6.63
CA LEU A 97 3.15 6.97 -7.04
C LEU A 97 1.91 6.97 -6.12
N VAL A 98 1.43 5.78 -5.78
CA VAL A 98 0.30 5.60 -4.86
C VAL A 98 0.66 6.03 -3.44
N SER A 99 1.88 5.76 -2.98
CA SER A 99 2.38 6.20 -1.67
C SER A 99 2.48 7.73 -1.56
N LEU A 100 2.97 8.39 -2.62
CA LEU A 100 3.17 9.83 -2.67
C LEU A 100 1.87 10.62 -2.62
N ASP A 101 0.85 10.19 -3.38
CA ASP A 101 -0.45 10.87 -3.43
C ASP A 101 -1.61 9.87 -3.55
N PRO A 102 -1.97 9.18 -2.44
CA PRO A 102 -2.98 8.14 -2.48
C PRO A 102 -4.38 8.69 -2.78
N VAL A 103 -4.67 9.95 -2.44
CA VAL A 103 -5.97 10.57 -2.74
C VAL A 103 -6.12 10.77 -4.25
N LYS A 104 -5.09 11.31 -4.91
CA LYS A 104 -5.07 11.44 -6.38
C LYS A 104 -5.23 10.08 -7.05
N TYR A 105 -4.45 9.07 -6.66
CA TYR A 105 -4.52 7.75 -7.29
C TYR A 105 -5.81 6.98 -6.98
N HIS A 106 -6.44 7.23 -5.84
CA HIS A 106 -7.78 6.73 -5.52
C HIS A 106 -8.80 7.22 -6.56
N TRP A 107 -8.89 8.53 -6.76
CA TRP A 107 -9.85 9.11 -7.69
C TRP A 107 -9.55 8.70 -9.13
N CYS A 108 -8.27 8.70 -9.50
CA CYS A 108 -7.86 8.25 -10.83
C CYS A 108 -8.24 6.80 -11.13
N PHE A 109 -8.08 5.91 -10.15
CA PHE A 109 -8.47 4.52 -10.30
C PHE A 109 -9.97 4.40 -10.65
N TYR A 110 -10.84 5.06 -9.88
CA TYR A 110 -12.28 4.98 -10.08
C TYR A 110 -12.75 5.74 -11.33
N THR A 111 -12.13 6.88 -11.67
CA THR A 111 -12.45 7.61 -12.91
C THR A 111 -12.13 6.75 -14.12
N ARG A 112 -10.95 6.11 -14.17
CA ARG A 112 -10.56 5.23 -15.29
C ARG A 112 -11.49 4.03 -15.43
N LEU A 113 -11.97 3.50 -14.31
CA LEU A 113 -12.96 2.43 -14.32
C LEU A 113 -14.30 2.91 -14.90
N SER A 114 -14.77 4.10 -14.54
CA SER A 114 -16.01 4.68 -15.08
C SER A 114 -15.89 4.98 -16.58
N GLU A 115 -14.80 5.64 -16.99
CA GLU A 115 -14.51 5.96 -18.39
C GLU A 115 -14.44 4.72 -19.27
N LEU A 116 -13.89 3.61 -18.76
CA LEU A 116 -13.86 2.34 -19.48
C LEU A 116 -15.28 1.87 -19.78
N GLN A 117 -16.18 1.89 -18.79
CA GLN A 117 -17.55 1.41 -18.94
C GLN A 117 -18.32 2.25 -19.96
N GLU A 118 -18.18 3.58 -19.90
CA GLU A 118 -18.79 4.50 -20.86
C GLU A 118 -18.22 4.32 -22.28
N SER A 119 -16.91 4.12 -22.40
CA SER A 119 -16.24 3.86 -23.67
C SER A 119 -16.74 2.55 -24.29
N LEU A 120 -16.80 1.46 -23.51
CA LEU A 120 -17.21 0.17 -24.06
C LEU A 120 -18.68 0.11 -24.46
N ALA A 121 -19.54 0.93 -23.84
CA ALA A 121 -20.94 1.08 -24.21
C ALA A 121 -21.13 1.80 -25.56
N SER A 122 -20.23 2.73 -25.89
CA SER A 122 -20.30 3.55 -27.11
C SER A 122 -19.51 2.98 -28.29
N MET A 123 -18.46 2.20 -28.03
CA MET A 123 -17.65 1.57 -29.07
C MET A 123 -18.43 0.52 -29.86
N GLN A 124 -18.25 0.50 -31.18
CA GLN A 124 -18.91 -0.45 -32.08
C GLN A 124 -18.06 -1.69 -32.34
N TYR A 125 -16.74 -1.51 -32.52
CA TYR A 125 -15.84 -2.57 -32.95
C TYR A 125 -15.22 -3.33 -31.77
N ILE A 126 -15.14 -4.66 -31.89
CA ILE A 126 -14.70 -5.54 -30.81
C ILE A 126 -13.20 -5.41 -30.52
N ASP A 127 -12.39 -5.22 -31.55
CA ASP A 127 -10.94 -5.00 -31.46
C ASP A 127 -10.62 -3.69 -30.72
N GLU A 128 -11.38 -2.62 -30.98
CA GLU A 128 -11.28 -1.36 -30.23
C GLU A 128 -11.65 -1.56 -28.75
N LYS A 129 -12.71 -2.32 -28.46
CA LYS A 129 -13.09 -2.66 -27.08
C LYS A 129 -11.98 -3.43 -26.37
N GLN A 130 -11.46 -4.48 -27.00
CA GLN A 130 -10.39 -5.31 -26.45
C GLN A 130 -9.13 -4.47 -26.16
N LYS A 131 -8.73 -3.63 -27.11
CA LYS A 131 -7.61 -2.70 -26.94
C LYS A 131 -7.84 -1.75 -25.77
N LYS A 132 -9.02 -1.12 -25.69
CA LYS A 132 -9.36 -0.18 -24.62
C LYS A 132 -9.32 -0.85 -23.24
N VAL A 133 -9.82 -2.09 -23.12
CA VAL A 133 -9.74 -2.86 -21.88
C VAL A 133 -8.29 -3.10 -21.48
N LEU A 134 -7.46 -3.62 -22.39
CA LEU A 134 -6.05 -3.90 -22.09
C LEU A 134 -5.27 -2.64 -21.71
N GLU A 135 -5.51 -1.53 -22.41
CA GLU A 135 -4.89 -0.23 -22.10
C GLU A 135 -5.29 0.30 -20.73
N THR A 136 -6.58 0.23 -20.37
CA THR A 136 -7.05 0.66 -19.06
C THR A 136 -6.51 -0.24 -17.95
N TYR A 137 -6.50 -1.57 -18.14
CA TYR A 137 -6.04 -2.52 -17.13
C TYR A 137 -4.52 -2.48 -16.92
N ALA A 138 -3.75 -2.05 -17.93
CA ALA A 138 -2.33 -1.75 -17.76
C ALA A 138 -2.06 -0.60 -16.77
N PHE A 139 -3.06 0.23 -16.47
CA PHE A 139 -3.02 1.25 -15.40
C PHE A 139 -3.66 0.73 -14.10
N LEU A 140 -4.86 0.16 -14.18
CA LEU A 140 -5.63 -0.22 -12.98
C LEU A 140 -4.92 -1.26 -12.11
N VAL A 141 -4.29 -2.28 -12.73
CA VAL A 141 -3.69 -3.39 -11.99
C VAL A 141 -2.46 -2.95 -11.18
N PRO A 142 -1.47 -2.23 -11.74
CA PRO A 142 -0.35 -1.71 -10.95
C PRO A 142 -0.78 -0.79 -9.81
N VAL A 143 -1.73 0.12 -10.06
CA VAL A 143 -2.26 1.05 -9.03
C VAL A 143 -2.96 0.28 -7.91
N ALA A 144 -3.83 -0.68 -8.24
CA ALA A 144 -4.51 -1.51 -7.25
C ALA A 144 -3.53 -2.32 -6.39
N ARG A 145 -2.47 -2.86 -7.00
CA ARG A 145 -1.40 -3.55 -6.28
C ARG A 145 -0.60 -2.59 -5.40
N GLY A 146 -0.39 -1.34 -5.83
CA GLY A 146 0.21 -0.30 -5.00
C GLY A 146 -0.58 -0.07 -3.70
N PHE A 147 -1.90 0.07 -3.80
CA PHE A 147 -2.77 0.19 -2.62
C PHE A 147 -2.73 -1.04 -1.71
N LEU A 148 -2.74 -2.24 -2.29
CA LEU A 148 -2.65 -3.49 -1.53
C LEU A 148 -1.30 -3.62 -0.80
N GLN A 149 -0.20 -3.29 -1.46
CA GLN A 149 1.14 -3.46 -0.90
C GLN A 149 1.46 -2.42 0.16
N HIS A 150 1.12 -1.15 -0.11
CA HIS A 150 1.51 -0.05 0.76
C HIS A 150 0.50 0.19 1.90
N TYR A 151 -0.79 -0.03 1.65
CA TYR A 151 -1.84 0.25 2.63
C TYR A 151 -2.68 -0.98 3.04
N HIS A 152 -2.38 -2.17 2.52
CA HIS A 152 -3.17 -3.38 2.75
C HIS A 152 -4.65 -3.22 2.37
N ASP A 153 -4.93 -2.39 1.34
CA ASP A 153 -6.27 -2.12 0.87
C ASP A 153 -6.62 -2.98 -0.36
N SER A 154 -7.26 -4.11 -0.11
CA SER A 154 -7.68 -5.08 -1.14
C SER A 154 -8.82 -4.59 -2.03
N ARG A 155 -9.51 -3.49 -1.67
CA ARG A 155 -10.72 -3.03 -2.36
C ARG A 155 -10.46 -2.73 -3.84
N TYR A 156 -9.36 -2.05 -4.16
CA TYR A 156 -8.98 -1.70 -5.52
C TYR A 156 -8.69 -2.93 -6.39
N LEU A 157 -7.98 -3.92 -5.82
CA LEU A 157 -7.68 -5.15 -6.55
C LEU A 157 -8.95 -5.97 -6.77
N ARG A 158 -9.81 -6.09 -5.75
CA ARG A 158 -11.13 -6.72 -5.86
C ARG A 158 -12.00 -6.08 -6.93
N TRP A 159 -12.05 -4.74 -6.97
CA TRP A 159 -12.74 -4.01 -8.02
C TRP A 159 -12.18 -4.32 -9.40
N SER A 160 -10.85 -4.28 -9.57
CA SER A 160 -10.18 -4.60 -10.82
C SER A 160 -10.54 -6.00 -11.32
N VAL A 161 -10.41 -7.02 -10.46
CA VAL A 161 -10.63 -8.42 -10.80
C VAL A 161 -12.09 -8.70 -11.14
N LEU A 162 -13.03 -8.28 -10.29
CA LEU A 162 -14.46 -8.53 -10.51
C LEU A 162 -14.98 -7.81 -11.76
N ASN A 163 -14.53 -6.57 -11.99
CA ASN A 163 -14.88 -5.84 -13.20
C ASN A 163 -14.26 -6.48 -14.45
N TYR A 164 -13.01 -6.93 -14.38
CA TYR A 164 -12.32 -7.57 -15.51
C TYR A 164 -13.00 -8.87 -15.90
N LYS A 165 -13.37 -9.68 -14.90
CA LYS A 165 -14.12 -10.91 -15.10
C LYS A 165 -15.45 -10.65 -15.81
N ARG A 166 -16.19 -9.63 -15.35
CA ARG A 166 -17.48 -9.23 -15.98
C ARG A 166 -17.27 -8.77 -17.42
N ILE A 167 -16.27 -7.94 -17.68
CA ILE A 167 -15.95 -7.44 -19.03
C ILE A 167 -15.49 -8.58 -19.95
N SER A 168 -14.68 -9.50 -19.44
CA SER A 168 -14.04 -10.54 -20.26
C SER A 168 -15.03 -11.50 -20.89
N GLU A 169 -16.15 -11.75 -20.21
CA GLU A 169 -17.21 -12.61 -20.73
C GLU A 169 -17.80 -12.09 -22.05
N TRP A 170 -17.92 -10.78 -22.24
CA TRP A 170 -18.55 -10.21 -23.43
C TRP A 170 -17.62 -9.42 -24.36
N VAL A 171 -16.44 -8.97 -23.89
CA VAL A 171 -15.42 -8.34 -24.76
C VAL A 171 -14.45 -9.36 -25.33
N PHE A 172 -14.05 -10.35 -24.53
CA PHE A 172 -13.11 -11.41 -24.96
C PHE A 172 -13.80 -12.75 -25.23
N PHE A 173 -15.13 -12.82 -25.05
CA PHE A 173 -15.90 -14.07 -25.14
C PHE A 173 -15.31 -15.20 -24.28
N ARG A 174 -14.70 -14.81 -23.14
CA ARG A 174 -14.00 -15.73 -22.24
C ARG A 174 -14.50 -15.54 -20.83
N LYS A 175 -15.16 -16.57 -20.31
CA LYS A 175 -15.50 -16.65 -18.89
C LYS A 175 -14.23 -16.90 -18.09
N LEU A 176 -13.94 -16.01 -17.15
CA LEU A 176 -12.82 -16.18 -16.21
C LEU A 176 -13.35 -16.79 -14.91
N GLU A 177 -12.73 -17.89 -14.50
CA GLU A 177 -12.96 -18.52 -13.20
C GLU A 177 -11.78 -18.17 -12.31
N LEU A 178 -12.06 -17.71 -11.09
CA LEU A 178 -11.01 -17.39 -10.13
C LEU A 178 -10.63 -18.67 -9.41
N SER A 179 -9.34 -18.90 -9.29
CA SER A 179 -8.82 -19.94 -8.41
C SER A 179 -9.17 -19.64 -6.95
N PRO A 180 -9.22 -20.66 -6.08
CA PRO A 180 -9.38 -20.46 -4.64
C PRO A 180 -8.34 -19.50 -4.04
N GLU A 181 -7.09 -19.58 -4.52
CA GLU A 181 -5.97 -18.73 -4.10
C GLU A 181 -6.22 -17.25 -4.46
N GLU A 182 -6.61 -16.96 -5.70
CA GLU A 182 -6.96 -15.60 -6.12
C GLU A 182 -8.16 -15.07 -5.33
N THR A 183 -9.13 -15.94 -5.01
CA THR A 183 -10.29 -15.54 -4.22
C THR A 183 -9.90 -15.18 -2.79
N ALA A 184 -8.90 -15.85 -2.19
CA ALA A 184 -8.41 -15.54 -0.86
C ALA A 184 -7.76 -14.14 -0.79
N GLU A 185 -7.03 -13.73 -1.83
CA GLU A 185 -6.48 -12.36 -1.93
C GLU A 185 -7.58 -11.28 -1.96
N LEU A 186 -8.73 -11.60 -2.55
CA LEU A 186 -9.88 -10.67 -2.62
C LEU A 186 -10.70 -10.57 -1.33
N VAL A 187 -10.55 -11.53 -0.41
CA VAL A 187 -11.33 -11.63 0.84
C VAL A 187 -10.58 -11.03 2.02
N GLN A 188 -9.34 -10.55 1.85
CA GLN A 188 -8.65 -9.80 2.89
C GLN A 188 -9.54 -8.64 3.33
N ILE A 189 -9.98 -8.68 4.61
CA ILE A 189 -10.78 -7.63 5.22
C ILE A 189 -10.01 -6.34 5.00
N ALA A 190 -10.59 -5.43 4.22
CA ALA A 190 -10.01 -4.11 3.97
C ALA A 190 -9.58 -3.54 5.31
N ASN A 191 -8.28 -3.31 5.49
CA ASN A 191 -7.75 -2.93 6.79
C ASN A 191 -8.36 -1.57 7.17
N PRO A 192 -9.33 -1.50 8.09
CA PRO A 192 -10.04 -0.26 8.35
C PRO A 192 -9.15 0.75 9.07
N PHE A 193 -7.99 0.29 9.57
CA PHE A 193 -7.01 1.08 10.29
C PHE A 193 -5.76 1.40 9.46
N GLY A 194 -5.65 0.89 8.23
CA GLY A 194 -4.49 1.14 7.36
C GLY A 194 -3.15 0.87 8.05
N LEU A 195 -3.03 -0.26 8.77
CA LEU A 195 -1.82 -0.62 9.52
C LEU A 195 -0.58 -0.48 8.63
N TRP A 196 0.16 0.57 8.92
CA TRP A 196 1.33 1.01 8.20
C TRP A 196 2.52 0.11 8.51
N ARG A 197 3.32 -0.17 7.49
CA ARG A 197 4.70 -0.63 7.70
C ARG A 197 5.61 0.51 7.28
N GLU A 198 6.58 0.84 8.12
CA GLU A 198 7.72 1.65 7.68
C GLU A 198 8.38 0.91 6.52
N GLU A 199 8.36 1.54 5.34
CA GLU A 199 8.92 0.97 4.13
C GLU A 199 10.45 1.05 4.24
N THR A 200 11.15 -0.09 4.11
CA THR A 200 12.60 -0.08 3.94
C THR A 200 12.89 0.53 2.57
N VAL A 201 13.38 1.77 2.53
CA VAL A 201 13.57 2.58 1.32
C VAL A 201 14.46 1.83 0.31
N PRO A 202 13.89 1.24 -0.76
CA PRO A 202 14.66 0.82 -1.92
C PRO A 202 15.04 2.08 -2.73
N ASP A 203 16.01 1.98 -3.63
CA ASP A 203 16.30 3.08 -4.57
C ASP A 203 15.00 3.49 -5.28
N SER A 204 14.56 4.75 -5.11
CA SER A 204 13.29 5.22 -5.65
C SER A 204 13.29 5.17 -7.18
N ILE A 205 12.32 4.46 -7.75
CA ILE A 205 12.11 4.39 -9.19
C ILE A 205 11.66 5.76 -9.72
N LEU A 206 10.88 6.51 -8.94
CA LEU A 206 10.43 7.84 -9.35
C LEU A 206 11.57 8.86 -9.38
N GLU A 207 12.51 8.78 -8.45
CA GLU A 207 13.73 9.61 -8.46
C GLU A 207 14.67 9.21 -9.60
N LYS A 208 14.89 7.90 -9.81
CA LYS A 208 15.69 7.36 -10.94
C LYS A 208 15.29 7.97 -12.27
N TYR A 209 13.99 8.21 -12.47
CA TYR A 209 13.42 8.74 -13.71
C TYR A 209 13.05 10.24 -13.66
N GLY A 210 13.39 10.94 -12.58
CA GLY A 210 13.07 12.36 -12.41
C GLY A 210 11.57 12.65 -12.57
N ILE A 211 10.72 11.74 -12.10
CA ILE A 211 9.27 11.93 -12.01
C ILE A 211 8.95 12.78 -10.78
N VAL A 212 9.62 12.49 -9.68
CA VAL A 212 9.59 13.28 -8.43
C VAL A 212 10.98 13.86 -8.23
N ARG A 213 11.06 15.07 -7.65
CA ARG A 213 12.35 15.63 -7.24
C ARG A 213 12.72 15.01 -5.89
N PRO A 214 13.97 14.59 -5.67
CA PRO A 214 14.39 14.17 -4.35
C PRO A 214 14.09 15.31 -3.39
N GLU A 215 13.25 15.04 -2.38
CA GLU A 215 13.13 15.98 -1.27
C GLU A 215 14.52 16.07 -0.67
N THR A 216 15.15 17.24 -0.81
CA THR A 216 16.40 17.49 -0.11
C THR A 216 16.03 17.29 1.35
N PRO A 217 16.67 16.36 2.08
CA PRO A 217 16.37 16.19 3.50
C PRO A 217 16.48 17.58 4.08
N GLU A 218 15.42 18.09 4.72
CA GLU A 218 15.56 19.27 5.55
C GLU A 218 16.66 18.92 6.54
N ALA A 219 17.88 19.34 6.21
CA ALA A 219 19.01 19.22 7.08
C ALA A 219 18.51 19.86 8.36
N PHE A 220 18.38 19.04 9.41
CA PHE A 220 18.09 19.44 10.77
C PHE A 220 18.58 20.86 10.95
N LEU A 221 17.67 21.83 10.84
CA LEU A 221 17.95 23.22 11.17
C LEU A 221 18.00 23.21 12.69
N MET A 222 19.07 22.61 13.23
CA MET A 222 19.45 22.83 14.60
C MET A 222 19.64 24.34 14.68
N PRO A 223 18.87 25.05 15.52
CA PRO A 223 19.13 26.45 15.74
C PRO A 223 20.60 26.57 16.17
N PRO A 224 21.32 27.61 15.73
CA PRO A 224 22.69 27.82 16.16
C PRO A 224 22.71 27.80 17.70
N VAL A 225 23.53 26.90 18.25
CA VAL A 225 23.75 26.81 19.69
C VAL A 225 24.20 28.20 20.15
N PRO A 226 23.48 28.87 21.07
CA PRO A 226 23.92 30.17 21.56
C PRO A 226 25.28 29.99 22.23
N GLU A 227 26.27 30.74 21.75
CA GLU A 227 27.58 30.80 22.38
C GLU A 227 27.42 31.17 23.85
N SER A 228 27.88 30.28 24.73
CA SER A 228 27.94 30.53 26.15
C SER A 228 28.86 31.74 26.40
N PRO A 229 28.42 32.77 27.14
CA PRO A 229 29.28 33.89 27.47
C PRO A 229 30.46 33.37 28.31
N GLN A 230 31.67 33.45 27.76
CA GLN A 230 32.90 33.26 28.52
C GLN A 230 32.95 34.33 29.62
N LYS A 231 32.95 33.89 30.88
CA LYS A 231 33.33 34.68 32.05
C LYS A 231 34.77 34.41 32.40
#